data_AF-A0A7C2Y9E7-F1
#
_entry.id   AF-A0A7C2Y9E7-F1
#
_cell.length_a   1.000
_cell.length_b   1.000
_cell.length_c   1.000
_cell.angle_alpha   90.00
_cell.angle_beta   90.00
_cell.angle_gamma   90.00
#
_symmetry.space_group_name_H-M   'P 1'
#
loop_
_entity.id
_entity.type
_entity.pdbx_description
1 polymer ?
#
loop_
_entity_poly.entity_id
_entity_poly.type
_entity_poly.pdbx_seq_one_letter_code
_entity_poly.pdbx_strand_id
1 'polypeptide(L)'
;MQALAVSGEEKRAGPDRRRRVDPLYRGPERRKGIDRRAASGGRSNQRQALQGGHSTLAVAARPSATHRLGPVNGHAYLSPLVVVMRIAAEFAYIDADEKAGYDAVEELIRQIEGRNRRSRDPLLAERIEQLERVKERAVHVCFGDNPGCDKSYLCAVVIPGAPLIFEYDSLEHEQAVQPLLERCARILSYGVGHGIAGDLAANLFPPPQRRRW
;
A
#
# COMPACT_ATOMS: atom_id res chain seq x y z
N MET A 1 -21.16 -60.81 10.72
CA MET A 1 -21.93 -59.86 9.90
C MET A 1 -21.09 -58.59 9.82
N GLN A 2 -20.27 -58.36 8.79
CA GLN A 2 -20.61 -57.74 7.47
C GLN A 2 -21.47 -56.47 7.66
N ALA A 3 -21.16 -55.28 7.16
CA ALA A 3 -20.56 -54.85 5.88
C ALA A 3 -19.91 -53.45 6.06
N LEU A 4 -18.68 -53.21 5.55
CA LEU A 4 -18.30 -52.63 4.24
C LEU A 4 -18.65 -51.15 3.99
N ALA A 5 -17.60 -50.45 3.58
CA ALA A 5 -17.50 -49.05 3.18
C ALA A 5 -18.28 -48.71 1.90
N VAL A 6 -18.66 -47.44 1.74
CA VAL A 6 -18.85 -46.81 0.43
C VAL A 6 -18.35 -45.37 0.46
N SER A 7 -17.28 -45.14 -0.29
CA SER A 7 -16.74 -43.86 -0.72
C SER A 7 -17.72 -43.13 -1.63
N GLY A 8 -17.90 -41.82 -1.43
CA GLY A 8 -18.58 -40.92 -2.35
C GLY A 8 -17.65 -39.79 -2.78
N GLU A 9 -16.85 -40.03 -3.82
CA GLU A 9 -16.17 -38.98 -4.59
C GLU A 9 -17.19 -38.28 -5.49
N GLU A 10 -17.51 -37.02 -5.23
CA GLU A 10 -18.27 -36.18 -6.17
C GLU A 10 -17.32 -35.18 -6.85
N LYS A 11 -16.72 -35.63 -7.96
CA LYS A 11 -15.95 -34.80 -8.89
C LYS A 11 -16.89 -33.88 -9.66
N ARG A 12 -16.98 -32.61 -9.26
CA ARG A 12 -17.61 -31.57 -10.09
C ARG A 12 -16.57 -30.93 -11.01
N ALA A 13 -16.57 -31.41 -12.25
CA ALA A 13 -15.86 -30.80 -13.37
C ALA A 13 -16.54 -29.46 -13.74
N GLY A 14 -15.84 -28.36 -13.51
CA GLY A 14 -16.25 -27.03 -13.98
C GLY A 14 -15.91 -26.85 -15.47
N PRO A 15 -16.78 -26.21 -16.27
CA PRO A 15 -16.57 -26.08 -17.71
C PRO A 15 -15.44 -25.10 -18.06
N ASP A 16 -14.53 -25.64 -18.86
CA ASP A 16 -13.44 -25.04 -19.62
C ASP A 16 -13.91 -23.78 -20.40
N ARG A 17 -13.73 -22.60 -19.82
CA ARG A 17 -13.97 -21.30 -20.49
C ARG A 17 -12.79 -20.96 -21.40
N ARG A 18 -12.73 -21.63 -22.56
CA ARG A 18 -11.85 -21.22 -23.65
C ARG A 18 -12.31 -19.86 -24.18
N ARG A 19 -11.50 -18.83 -23.89
CA ARG A 19 -11.57 -17.51 -24.54
C ARG A 19 -11.40 -17.70 -26.05
N ARG A 20 -12.50 -17.57 -26.80
CA ARG A 20 -12.44 -17.36 -28.26
C ARG A 20 -11.80 -15.99 -28.49
N VAL A 21 -10.55 -15.99 -28.94
CA VAL A 21 -9.92 -14.82 -29.54
C VAL A 21 -10.55 -14.67 -30.91
N ASP A 22 -11.31 -13.59 -31.10
CA ASP A 22 -11.93 -13.26 -32.38
C ASP A 22 -10.86 -12.71 -33.34
N PRO A 23 -10.48 -13.43 -34.41
CA PRO A 23 -9.47 -12.98 -35.37
C PRO A 23 -9.98 -11.85 -36.28
N LEU A 24 -11.25 -11.43 -36.18
CA LEU A 24 -11.84 -10.39 -37.00
C LEU A 24 -12.01 -9.04 -36.28
N TYR A 25 -11.53 -8.90 -35.04
CA TYR A 25 -11.56 -7.62 -34.33
C TYR A 25 -10.59 -6.61 -34.96
N ARG A 26 -11.10 -5.79 -35.89
CA ARG A 26 -10.47 -4.54 -36.35
C ARG A 26 -10.69 -3.47 -35.30
N GLY A 27 -9.72 -3.34 -34.39
CA GLY A 27 -9.68 -2.23 -33.44
C GLY A 27 -9.64 -0.86 -34.14
N PRO A 28 -10.10 0.20 -33.47
CA PRO A 28 -10.24 1.53 -34.05
C PRO A 28 -8.89 2.10 -34.50
N GLU A 29 -8.96 2.72 -35.66
CA GLU A 29 -7.86 3.22 -36.47
C GLU A 29 -6.86 4.08 -35.69
N ARG A 30 -5.59 3.81 -35.93
CA ARG A 30 -4.46 4.69 -35.62
C ARG A 30 -4.71 6.05 -36.30
N ARG A 31 -5.12 7.05 -35.51
CA ARG A 31 -5.12 8.45 -35.98
C ARG A 31 -3.68 8.84 -36.31
N LYS A 32 -3.45 8.98 -37.61
CA LYS A 32 -2.27 9.59 -38.24
C LYS A 32 -2.12 11.04 -37.77
N GLY A 33 -0.87 11.39 -37.49
CA GLY A 33 -0.21 12.68 -37.73
C GLY A 33 -1.05 13.95 -37.57
N ILE A 34 -0.79 14.68 -36.48
CA ILE A 34 -0.92 16.13 -36.49
C ILE A 34 0.46 16.70 -36.76
N ASP A 35 0.63 17.18 -37.99
CA ASP A 35 1.76 17.97 -38.45
C ASP A 35 1.92 19.22 -37.58
N ARG A 36 3.08 19.36 -36.94
CA ARG A 36 3.53 20.63 -36.35
C ARG A 36 4.30 21.40 -37.42
N ARG A 37 3.60 22.24 -38.19
CA ARG A 37 4.25 23.30 -38.99
C ARG A 37 3.85 24.69 -38.49
N ALA A 38 4.89 25.41 -38.09
CA ALA A 38 5.15 26.84 -38.27
C ALA A 38 4.06 27.86 -37.90
N ALA A 39 4.33 28.60 -36.82
CA ALA A 39 4.03 30.03 -36.77
C ALA A 39 5.18 30.75 -36.04
N SER A 40 6.21 31.08 -36.81
CA SER A 40 7.15 32.16 -36.52
C SER A 40 6.44 33.49 -36.80
N GLY A 41 6.40 34.39 -35.82
CA GLY A 41 6.02 35.78 -36.04
C GLY A 41 5.62 36.50 -34.77
N GLY A 42 6.32 37.61 -34.46
CA GLY A 42 5.78 38.63 -33.55
C GLY A 42 6.67 38.98 -32.36
N ARG A 43 7.80 39.65 -32.63
CA ARG A 43 8.37 40.61 -31.70
C ARG A 43 7.32 41.68 -31.40
N SER A 44 6.96 41.89 -30.14
CA SER A 44 6.54 43.21 -29.68
C SER A 44 7.08 43.44 -28.27
N ASN A 45 7.95 44.45 -28.18
CA ASN A 45 8.41 45.03 -26.94
C ASN A 45 7.24 45.80 -26.33
N GLN A 46 6.79 45.43 -25.14
CA GLN A 46 6.14 46.39 -24.26
C GLN A 46 6.60 46.18 -22.83
N ARG A 47 7.62 46.96 -22.48
CA ARG A 47 8.01 47.24 -21.10
C ARG A 47 6.82 47.91 -20.41
N GLN A 48 6.20 47.21 -19.46
CA GLN A 48 5.57 47.85 -18.32
C GLN A 48 6.14 47.21 -17.05
N ALA A 49 7.04 47.97 -16.44
CA ALA A 49 7.49 47.76 -15.09
C ALA A 49 6.32 48.08 -14.16
N LEU A 50 5.71 47.04 -13.57
CA LEU A 50 4.97 47.17 -12.32
C LEU A 50 5.68 46.29 -11.30
N GLN A 51 6.38 46.98 -10.41
CA GLN A 51 6.92 46.47 -9.17
C GLN A 51 5.78 45.89 -8.33
N GLY A 52 5.63 44.57 -8.38
CA GLY A 52 4.80 43.79 -7.47
C GLY A 52 5.59 42.53 -7.15
N GLY A 53 6.56 42.65 -6.24
CA GLY A 53 7.41 41.55 -5.80
C GLY A 53 6.58 40.52 -5.03
N HIS A 54 5.83 39.68 -5.74
CA HIS A 54 5.32 38.44 -5.19
C HIS A 54 6.53 37.56 -4.94
N SER A 55 6.97 37.56 -3.68
CA SER A 55 7.91 36.61 -3.14
C SER A 55 7.34 35.22 -3.42
N THR A 56 7.75 34.61 -4.54
CA THR A 56 7.54 33.18 -4.79
C THR A 56 8.48 32.46 -3.85
N LEU A 57 8.11 32.42 -2.57
CA LEU A 57 8.62 31.43 -1.65
C LEU A 57 8.32 30.09 -2.32
N ALA A 58 9.35 29.51 -2.93
CA ALA A 58 9.32 28.15 -3.40
C ALA A 58 9.06 27.30 -2.15
N VAL A 59 7.78 27.01 -1.91
CA VAL A 59 7.35 26.06 -0.90
C VAL A 59 7.97 24.75 -1.33
N ALA A 60 9.10 24.41 -0.72
CA ALA A 60 9.75 23.14 -0.94
C ALA A 60 8.70 22.05 -0.74
N ALA A 61 8.40 21.31 -1.81
CA ALA A 61 7.43 20.23 -1.76
C ALA A 61 7.85 19.28 -0.64
N ARG A 62 7.08 19.24 0.44
CA ARG A 62 7.35 18.29 1.52
C ARG A 62 7.17 16.90 0.94
N PRO A 63 8.12 15.97 1.15
CA PRO A 63 7.89 14.57 0.79
C PRO A 63 6.65 14.08 1.53
N SER A 64 5.84 13.22 0.89
CA SER A 64 4.72 12.57 1.54
C SER A 64 5.20 11.89 2.82
N ALA A 65 4.45 12.01 3.91
CA ALA A 65 4.82 11.31 5.13
C ALA A 65 4.48 9.82 5.00
N THR A 66 5.00 9.00 5.91
CA THR A 66 4.51 7.64 6.11
C THR A 66 4.00 7.56 7.54
N HIS A 67 2.77 7.09 7.73
CA HIS A 67 2.25 6.89 9.08
C HIS A 67 2.38 5.43 9.50
N ARG A 68 2.72 5.24 10.77
CA ARG A 68 2.89 3.93 11.38
C ARG A 68 1.90 3.76 12.52
N LEU A 69 1.10 2.70 12.48
CA LEU A 69 0.29 2.29 13.62
C LEU A 69 0.89 1.08 14.32
N GLY A 70 0.99 1.15 15.64
CA GLY A 70 1.45 0.03 16.46
C GLY A 70 0.85 0.07 17.86
N PRO A 71 0.92 -1.04 18.60
CA PRO A 71 0.38 -1.12 19.94
C PRO A 71 1.03 -0.09 20.86
N VAL A 72 0.21 0.60 21.64
CA VAL A 72 0.67 1.49 22.71
C VAL A 72 1.22 0.62 23.86
N ASN A 73 2.17 1.13 24.65
CA ASN A 73 2.60 0.53 25.92
C ASN A 73 3.12 -0.93 25.85
N GLY A 74 3.62 -1.36 24.70
CA GLY A 74 4.18 -2.71 24.55
C GLY A 74 3.14 -3.83 24.52
N HIS A 75 1.86 -3.52 24.26
CA HIS A 75 0.87 -4.56 23.96
C HIS A 75 1.30 -5.38 22.73
N ALA A 76 0.82 -6.61 22.64
CA ALA A 76 1.08 -7.46 21.49
C ALA A 76 0.38 -6.92 20.25
N TYR A 77 0.99 -7.14 19.08
CA TYR A 77 0.33 -6.90 17.81
C TYR A 77 -0.87 -7.83 17.65
N LEU A 78 -1.99 -7.26 17.17
CA LEU A 78 -3.18 -8.02 16.80
C LEU A 78 -2.88 -8.97 15.62
N SER A 79 -3.60 -10.08 15.55
CA SER A 79 -3.52 -10.97 14.38
C SER A 79 -4.17 -10.31 13.16
N PRO A 80 -3.73 -10.65 11.93
CA PRO A 80 -4.32 -10.09 10.71
C PRO A 80 -5.84 -10.21 10.65
N LEU A 81 -6.37 -11.38 11.02
CA LEU A 81 -7.81 -11.61 11.09
C LEU A 81 -8.53 -10.62 12.03
N VAL A 82 -7.99 -10.38 13.23
CA VAL A 82 -8.59 -9.46 14.20
C VAL A 82 -8.51 -8.01 13.71
N VAL A 83 -7.41 -7.63 13.04
CA VAL A 83 -7.29 -6.30 12.43
C VAL A 83 -8.38 -6.11 11.36
N VAL A 84 -8.50 -7.04 10.41
CA VAL A 84 -9.53 -7.01 9.36
C VAL A 84 -10.93 -6.94 9.96
N MET A 85 -11.24 -7.79 10.94
CA MET A 85 -12.56 -7.80 11.60
C MET A 85 -12.89 -6.45 12.26
N ARG A 86 -11.94 -5.83 12.96
CA ARG A 86 -12.17 -4.53 13.61
C ARG A 86 -12.36 -3.41 12.58
N ILE A 87 -11.57 -3.40 11.52
CA ILE A 87 -11.72 -2.43 10.42
C ILE A 87 -13.09 -2.60 9.75
N ALA A 88 -13.48 -3.84 9.44
CA ALA A 88 -14.77 -4.14 8.81
C ALA A 88 -15.97 -3.71 9.67
N ALA A 89 -15.83 -3.69 11.00
CA ALA A 89 -16.88 -3.25 11.91
C ALA A 89 -17.03 -1.72 11.98
N GLU A 90 -16.00 -0.95 11.61
CA GLU A 90 -15.97 0.52 11.75
C GLU A 90 -16.18 1.27 10.43
N PHE A 91 -15.71 0.71 9.32
CA PHE A 91 -15.70 1.41 8.02
C PHE A 91 -16.76 0.84 7.06
N ALA A 92 -17.34 1.72 6.24
CA ALA A 92 -18.40 1.34 5.31
C ALA A 92 -17.89 0.46 4.14
N TYR A 93 -16.63 0.61 3.78
CA TYR A 93 -15.96 -0.16 2.74
C TYR A 93 -14.68 -0.80 3.27
N ILE A 94 -14.51 -2.08 2.96
CA ILE A 94 -13.29 -2.84 3.18
C ILE A 94 -13.09 -3.82 2.02
N ASP A 95 -11.86 -3.90 1.55
CA ASP A 95 -11.36 -4.93 0.65
C ASP A 95 -10.13 -5.57 1.27
N ALA A 96 -10.14 -6.90 1.38
CA ALA A 96 -9.09 -7.67 2.05
C ALA A 96 -8.66 -8.81 1.14
N ASP A 97 -7.38 -8.82 0.77
CA ASP A 97 -6.80 -9.78 -0.17
C ASP A 97 -5.53 -10.40 0.42
N GLU A 98 -5.62 -11.70 0.75
CA GLU A 98 -4.50 -12.51 1.26
C GLU A 98 -3.40 -12.68 0.22
N LYS A 99 -3.76 -12.85 -1.05
CA LYS A 99 -2.79 -13.04 -2.13
C LYS A 99 -2.01 -11.74 -2.37
N ALA A 100 -2.70 -10.60 -2.42
CA ALA A 100 -2.03 -9.31 -2.52
C ALA A 100 -1.13 -9.04 -1.30
N GLY A 101 -1.55 -9.47 -0.11
CA GLY A 101 -0.73 -9.42 1.12
C GLY A 101 0.55 -10.25 0.99
N TYR A 102 0.44 -11.49 0.53
CA TYR A 102 1.59 -12.37 0.26
C TYR A 102 2.55 -11.75 -0.76
N ASP A 103 2.01 -11.30 -1.91
CA ASP A 103 2.80 -10.71 -3.00
C ASP A 103 3.56 -9.45 -2.53
N ALA A 104 2.93 -8.63 -1.67
CA ALA A 104 3.57 -7.45 -1.09
C ALA A 104 4.72 -7.80 -0.13
N VAL A 105 4.59 -8.87 0.68
CA VAL A 105 5.66 -9.33 1.57
C VAL A 105 6.82 -9.94 0.79
N GLU A 106 6.55 -10.68 -0.29
CA GLU A 106 7.58 -11.18 -1.22
C GLU A 106 8.39 -10.03 -1.83
N GLU A 107 7.72 -8.98 -2.29
CA GLU A 107 8.39 -7.81 -2.85
C GLU A 107 9.24 -7.09 -1.80
N LEU A 108 8.71 -6.97 -0.57
CA LEU A 108 9.47 -6.43 0.56
C LEU A 108 10.72 -7.26 0.88
N ILE A 109 10.64 -8.59 0.87
CA ILE A 109 11.78 -9.48 1.05
C ILE A 109 12.83 -9.21 -0.03
N ARG A 110 12.44 -9.14 -1.31
CA ARG A 110 13.35 -8.86 -2.42
C ARG A 110 14.07 -7.51 -2.28
N GLN A 111 13.35 -6.48 -1.83
CA GLN A 111 13.94 -5.17 -1.56
C GLN A 111 14.99 -5.22 -0.44
N ILE A 112 14.67 -5.93 0.66
CA ILE A 112 15.60 -6.11 1.78
C ILE A 112 16.82 -6.93 1.34
N GLU A 113 16.63 -8.01 0.58
CA GLU A 113 17.73 -8.81 0.02
C GLU A 113 18.65 -7.97 -0.87
N GLY A 114 18.09 -7.13 -1.73
CA GLY A 114 18.85 -6.22 -2.59
C GLY A 114 19.75 -5.26 -1.80
N ARG A 115 19.26 -4.76 -0.66
CA ARG A 115 20.04 -3.93 0.28
C ARG A 115 21.08 -4.77 1.03
N ASN A 116 20.68 -5.93 1.55
CA ASN A 116 21.53 -6.81 2.36
C ASN A 116 22.72 -7.37 1.56
N ARG A 117 22.57 -7.62 0.26
CA ARG A 117 23.70 -8.01 -0.61
C ARG A 117 24.84 -6.98 -0.62
N ARG A 118 24.52 -5.70 -0.38
CA ARG A 118 25.50 -4.61 -0.34
C ARG A 118 26.10 -4.40 1.06
N SER A 119 25.27 -4.45 2.10
CA SER A 119 25.70 -4.15 3.48
C SER A 119 26.16 -5.37 4.28
N ARG A 120 25.68 -6.58 3.95
CA ARG A 120 25.85 -7.82 4.74
C ARG A 120 25.45 -7.65 6.20
N ASP A 121 24.33 -6.98 6.42
CA ASP A 121 23.83 -6.67 7.75
C ASP A 121 23.05 -7.87 8.33
N PRO A 122 23.49 -8.48 9.45
CA PRO A 122 22.81 -9.61 10.06
C PRO A 122 21.37 -9.29 10.49
N LEU A 123 21.06 -8.03 10.83
CA LEU A 123 19.70 -7.64 11.21
C LEU A 123 18.73 -7.72 10.02
N LEU A 124 19.21 -7.43 8.81
CA LEU A 124 18.42 -7.58 7.60
C LEU A 124 18.18 -9.06 7.27
N ALA A 125 19.17 -9.93 7.52
CA ALA A 125 19.02 -11.37 7.33
C ALA A 125 18.00 -11.99 8.30
N GLU A 126 18.07 -11.65 9.59
CA GLU A 126 17.08 -12.07 10.59
C GLU A 126 15.67 -11.60 10.20
N ARG A 127 15.55 -10.38 9.67
CA ARG A 127 14.27 -9.85 9.22
C ARG A 127 13.70 -10.60 8.01
N ILE A 128 14.53 -10.95 7.03
CA ILE A 128 14.10 -11.78 5.89
C ILE A 128 13.55 -13.11 6.41
N GLU A 129 14.28 -13.79 7.30
CA GLU A 129 13.82 -15.05 7.88
C GLU A 129 12.49 -14.90 8.64
N GLN A 130 12.33 -13.81 9.39
CA GLN A 130 11.07 -13.52 10.06
C GLN A 130 9.91 -13.33 9.06
N LEU A 131 10.12 -12.57 7.99
CA LEU A 131 9.11 -12.32 6.97
C LEU A 131 8.74 -13.61 6.21
N GLU A 132 9.72 -14.44 5.87
CA GLU A 132 9.53 -15.76 5.27
C GLU A 132 8.59 -16.65 6.10
N ARG A 133 8.72 -16.61 7.43
CA ARG A 133 7.86 -17.40 8.34
C ARG A 133 6.42 -16.90 8.43
N VAL A 134 6.13 -15.64 8.06
CA VAL A 134 4.81 -15.03 8.27
C VAL A 134 4.12 -14.55 6.99
N LYS A 135 4.79 -14.60 5.83
CA LYS A 135 4.27 -14.08 4.55
C LYS A 135 2.94 -14.71 4.12
N GLU A 136 2.74 -16.01 4.39
CA GLU A 136 1.49 -16.73 4.09
C GLU A 136 0.29 -16.25 4.91
N ARG A 137 0.53 -15.48 5.97
CA ARG A 137 -0.50 -14.94 6.86
C ARG A 137 -0.69 -13.43 6.66
N ALA A 138 0.02 -12.81 5.73
CA ALA A 138 -0.11 -11.40 5.46
C ALA A 138 -1.39 -11.11 4.68
N VAL A 139 -2.04 -9.99 4.98
CA VAL A 139 -3.28 -9.57 4.29
C VAL A 139 -3.12 -8.14 3.85
N HIS A 140 -3.33 -7.87 2.57
CA HIS A 140 -3.46 -6.50 2.08
C HIS A 140 -4.89 -6.03 2.34
N VAL A 141 -5.04 -4.87 2.98
CA VAL A 141 -6.36 -4.33 3.35
C VAL A 141 -6.47 -2.89 2.86
N CYS A 142 -7.52 -2.60 2.09
CA CYS A 142 -7.93 -1.26 1.72
C CYS A 142 -9.29 -0.96 2.34
N PHE A 143 -9.48 0.22 2.94
CA PHE A 143 -10.73 0.57 3.60
C PHE A 143 -11.01 2.08 3.55
N GLY A 144 -12.28 2.46 3.70
CA GLY A 144 -12.71 3.85 3.70
C GLY A 144 -14.21 4.00 3.94
N ASP A 145 -14.69 5.24 3.96
CA ASP A 145 -16.12 5.53 4.15
C ASP A 145 -16.88 5.63 2.82
N ASN A 146 -16.18 5.91 1.70
CA ASN A 146 -16.80 6.10 0.39
C ASN A 146 -16.09 5.28 -0.69
N PRO A 147 -16.64 4.13 -1.11
CA PRO A 147 -16.01 3.25 -2.10
C PRO A 147 -15.90 3.85 -3.51
N GLY A 148 -16.61 4.95 -3.79
CA GLY A 148 -16.56 5.65 -5.08
C GLY A 148 -15.52 6.78 -5.15
N CYS A 149 -14.76 7.03 -4.08
CA CYS A 149 -13.80 8.13 -4.03
C CYS A 149 -12.35 7.62 -4.01
N ASP A 150 -11.65 7.81 -5.13
CA ASP A 150 -10.24 7.44 -5.32
C ASP A 150 -9.25 8.18 -4.39
N LYS A 151 -9.72 9.07 -3.51
CA LYS A 151 -8.89 9.89 -2.61
C LYS A 151 -9.22 9.70 -1.13
N SER A 152 -10.17 8.83 -0.80
CA SER A 152 -10.71 8.69 0.56
C SER A 152 -10.62 7.25 1.06
N TYR A 153 -9.49 6.59 0.81
CA TYR A 153 -9.23 5.23 1.27
C TYR A 153 -7.84 5.11 1.87
N LEU A 154 -7.66 4.16 2.78
CA LEU A 154 -6.36 3.78 3.32
C LEU A 154 -6.06 2.34 2.93
N CYS A 155 -4.85 2.08 2.45
CA CYS A 155 -4.36 0.74 2.21
C CYS A 155 -3.15 0.45 3.10
N ALA A 156 -3.07 -0.77 3.62
CA ALA A 156 -1.92 -1.26 4.37
C ALA A 156 -1.77 -2.78 4.24
N VAL A 157 -0.54 -3.27 4.37
CA VAL A 157 -0.27 -4.70 4.50
C VAL A 157 -0.20 -5.06 5.98
N VAL A 158 -1.11 -5.93 6.41
CA VAL A 158 -1.16 -6.45 7.78
C VAL A 158 -0.26 -7.67 7.89
N ILE A 159 0.94 -7.48 8.42
CA ILE A 159 1.92 -8.56 8.66
C ILE A 159 1.90 -8.94 10.14
N PRO A 160 1.80 -10.24 10.50
CA PRO A 160 1.86 -10.66 11.91
C PRO A 160 3.10 -10.14 12.65
N GLY A 161 2.88 -9.50 13.81
CA GLY A 161 3.97 -8.99 14.64
C GLY A 161 4.67 -7.75 14.09
N ALA A 162 4.11 -7.10 13.07
CA ALA A 162 4.66 -5.89 12.47
C ALA A 162 3.69 -4.70 12.63
N PRO A 163 4.20 -3.46 12.62
CA PRO A 163 3.34 -2.28 12.55
C PRO A 163 2.59 -2.20 11.22
N LEU A 164 1.43 -1.53 11.25
CA LEU A 164 0.74 -1.12 10.02
C LEU A 164 1.43 0.12 9.49
N ILE A 165 1.76 0.10 8.20
CA ILE A 165 2.40 1.21 7.51
C ILE A 165 1.43 1.70 6.44
N PHE A 166 1.15 3.00 6.46
CA PHE A 166 0.30 3.67 5.49
C PHE A 166 1.15 4.59 4.61
N GLU A 167 1.10 4.32 3.31
CA GLU A 167 1.73 5.13 2.28
C GLU A 167 0.66 5.98 1.58
N TYR A 168 1.04 7.19 1.16
CA TYR A 168 0.14 8.13 0.50
C TYR A 168 0.70 8.51 -0.87
N ASP A 169 -0.18 8.59 -1.85
CA ASP A 169 0.17 9.00 -3.21
C ASP A 169 0.54 10.48 -3.30
N SER A 170 -0.05 11.31 -2.43
CA SER A 170 0.19 12.75 -2.39
C SER A 170 -0.07 13.34 -1.01
N LEU A 171 0.37 14.58 -0.80
CA LEU A 171 0.08 15.32 0.43
C LEU A 171 -1.42 15.60 0.58
N GLU A 172 -2.14 15.82 -0.53
CA GLU A 172 -3.61 15.97 -0.46
C GLU A 172 -4.28 14.66 -0.05
N HIS A 173 -3.76 13.51 -0.51
CA HIS A 173 -4.26 12.21 -0.09
C HIS A 173 -4.05 12.02 1.42
N GLU A 174 -2.83 12.28 1.92
CA GLU A 174 -2.49 12.23 3.35
C GLU A 174 -3.43 13.07 4.22
N GLN A 175 -3.68 14.33 3.82
CA GLN A 175 -4.58 15.23 4.55
C GLN A 175 -6.04 14.76 4.51
N ALA A 176 -6.51 14.24 3.37
CA ALA A 176 -7.88 13.80 3.20
C ALA A 176 -8.21 12.56 4.06
N VAL A 177 -7.25 11.66 4.24
CA VAL A 177 -7.44 10.39 4.97
C VAL A 177 -7.03 10.46 6.44
N GLN A 178 -6.54 11.60 6.92
CA GLN A 178 -6.18 11.81 8.32
C GLN A 178 -7.30 11.39 9.30
N PRO A 179 -8.59 11.73 9.08
CA PRO A 179 -9.67 11.28 9.97
C PRO A 179 -9.87 9.76 9.97
N LEU A 180 -9.64 9.08 8.83
CA LEU A 180 -9.72 7.62 8.72
C LEU A 180 -8.58 6.96 9.50
N LEU A 181 -7.37 7.53 9.42
CA LEU A 181 -6.19 7.02 10.13
C LEU A 181 -6.41 7.07 11.65
N GLU A 182 -6.92 8.20 12.16
CA GLU A 182 -7.18 8.39 13.60
C GLU A 182 -8.29 7.47 14.11
N ARG A 183 -9.35 7.26 13.32
CA ARG A 183 -10.38 6.26 13.63
C ARG A 183 -9.80 4.84 13.66
N CYS A 184 -8.98 4.48 12.67
CA CYS A 184 -8.32 3.19 12.59
C CYS A 184 -7.41 2.94 13.82
N ALA A 185 -6.58 3.93 14.19
CA ALA A 185 -5.74 3.86 15.38
C ALA A 185 -6.58 3.60 16.65
N ARG A 186 -7.71 4.29 16.79
CA ARG A 186 -8.62 4.15 17.93
C ARG A 186 -9.22 2.74 18.05
N ILE A 187 -9.79 2.19 16.97
CA ILE A 187 -10.42 0.86 16.99
C ILE A 187 -9.41 -0.27 17.24
N LEU A 188 -8.16 -0.08 16.80
CA LEU A 188 -7.08 -1.04 17.04
C LEU A 188 -6.40 -0.83 18.40
N SER A 189 -6.71 0.27 19.10
CA SER A 189 -5.99 0.71 20.31
C SER A 189 -4.49 0.87 20.07
N TYR A 190 -4.15 1.39 18.87
CA TYR A 190 -2.79 1.64 18.42
C TYR A 190 -2.46 3.14 18.52
N GLY A 191 -1.19 3.45 18.69
CA GLY A 191 -0.66 4.80 18.61
C GLY A 191 -0.24 5.15 17.18
N VAL A 192 -0.35 6.44 16.83
CA VAL A 192 0.11 6.97 15.54
C VAL A 192 1.56 7.45 15.69
N GLY A 193 2.47 6.88 14.91
CA GLY A 193 3.85 7.32 14.77
C GLY A 193 4.09 7.88 13.36
N HIS A 194 5.09 8.75 13.23
CA HIS A 194 5.53 9.31 11.95
C HIS A 194 6.82 8.62 11.52
N GLY A 195 6.85 8.12 10.28
CA GLY A 195 8.01 7.55 9.61
C GLY A 195 8.49 8.45 8.48
N ILE A 196 9.72 8.22 8.02
CA ILE A 196 10.27 8.89 6.84
C ILE A 196 9.88 8.07 5.62
N ALA A 197 9.23 8.69 4.63
CA ALA A 197 8.87 8.00 3.40
C ALA A 197 10.11 7.50 2.64
N GLY A 198 9.99 6.31 2.04
CA GLY A 198 11.04 5.67 1.26
C GLY A 198 12.03 4.82 2.06
N ASP A 199 12.00 4.87 3.40
CA ASP A 199 12.78 3.95 4.24
C ASP A 199 11.91 2.92 4.96
N LEU A 200 11.26 2.08 4.16
CA LEU A 200 10.49 0.93 4.63
C LEU A 200 11.27 0.07 5.62
N ALA A 201 12.58 -0.12 5.41
CA ALA A 201 13.43 -0.85 6.34
C ALA A 201 13.41 -0.16 7.72
N ALA A 202 13.77 1.12 7.81
CA ALA A 202 13.73 1.88 9.07
C ALA A 202 12.33 1.91 9.72
N ASN A 203 11.26 1.98 8.92
CA ASN A 203 9.89 2.05 9.42
C ASN A 203 9.36 0.70 9.93
N LEU A 204 9.86 -0.42 9.39
CA LEU A 204 9.49 -1.77 9.80
C LEU A 204 10.21 -2.22 11.08
N PHE A 205 11.34 -1.61 11.43
CA PHE A 205 11.98 -1.85 12.71
C PHE A 205 11.25 -1.06 13.80
N PRO A 206 10.63 -1.68 14.82
CA PRO A 206 10.52 -0.98 16.09
C PRO A 206 11.94 -0.59 16.52
N PRO A 207 12.16 0.62 17.06
CA PRO A 207 13.45 0.93 17.67
C PRO A 207 13.76 -0.21 18.64
N PRO A 208 15.02 -0.71 18.68
CA PRO A 208 15.37 -1.81 19.56
C PRO A 208 14.85 -1.45 20.95
N GLN A 209 13.93 -2.26 21.46
CA GLN A 209 13.41 -2.05 22.80
C GLN A 209 14.63 -2.17 23.70
N ARG A 210 15.15 -1.02 24.16
CA ARG A 210 16.20 -0.97 25.15
C ARG A 210 15.61 -1.71 26.34
N ARG A 211 15.96 -2.98 26.50
CA ARG A 211 15.63 -3.76 27.69
C ARG A 211 16.12 -2.90 28.83
N ARG A 212 15.20 -2.30 29.58
CA ARG A 212 15.54 -1.65 30.85
C ARG A 212 15.95 -2.81 31.75
N TRP A 213 17.26 -2.98 31.89
CA TRP A 213 17.87 -3.86 32.89
C TRP A 213 17.78 -3.17 34.25
#